data_AF-A0A0S3K6Z0-F1
#
_entry.id   AF-A0A0S3K6Z0-F1
#
_cell.length_a   1.000
_cell.length_b   1.000
_cell.length_c   1.000
_cell.angle_alpha   90.00
_cell.angle_beta   90.00
_cell.angle_gamma   90.00
#
_symmetry.space_group_name_H-M   'P 1'
#
loop_
_entity.id
_entity.type
_entity.pdbx_description
1 polymer ?
#
loop_
_entity_poly.entity_id
_entity_poly.type
_entity_poly.pdbx_seq_one_letter_code
_entity_poly.pdbx_strand_id
1 'polypeptide(L)'
;MHYKKNHKKKKPFIPALIVLILIILVGVEIYLLFFQNQPKSVSQTSTSERTTETTQSSTSLTQAKDFNKEVQPTSDFAEELNQKLKDIQFIGTALIIHKGKIILQKGFGYANFAESRPNTSQSTFQIGSIQKAFTASLILQQVQAQKLSLDDTLDRFFPTVPDSRKITIRQLLSMTSGLQQKIKPTIMMSDNDFIQFAISNATMDIYGQYKYEAVNYSILVGILEQLTATSYRTLFTQTFIQGLKLSRTCFYNDFIRSRNRTYAYKKIADKNFASEIQDDPLGFDQEVGTGNVGMTAGDLYLFYSDLLGGKIINQKTMDEVWTPEIGSKYMGGLYSFQNYIRGHGTESGFESNARVSKDRQNAVILLSNQKPEDKTLQKLANSIFNSLGPYNSQ
;
A
#
# COMPACT_ATOMS: atom_id res chain seq x y z
N MET A 1 -24.74 -40.96 96.44
CA MET A 1 -23.38 -41.32 95.96
C MET A 1 -23.05 -40.51 94.72
N HIS A 2 -21.82 -39.99 94.65
CA HIS A 2 -21.30 -38.94 93.76
C HIS A 2 -20.97 -39.38 92.30
N TYR A 3 -21.38 -38.53 91.35
CA TYR A 3 -20.63 -37.84 90.27
C TYR A 3 -19.49 -38.48 89.39
N LYS A 4 -19.70 -38.36 88.06
CA LYS A 4 -18.81 -38.09 86.89
C LYS A 4 -17.69 -39.07 86.47
N LYS A 5 -17.69 -39.42 85.16
CA LYS A 5 -16.77 -38.83 84.14
C LYS A 5 -17.10 -39.20 82.69
N ASN A 6 -16.99 -38.20 81.82
CA ASN A 6 -17.04 -38.23 80.35
C ASN A 6 -15.79 -38.89 79.73
N HIS A 7 -15.97 -39.59 78.60
CA HIS A 7 -14.94 -39.71 77.56
C HIS A 7 -15.54 -39.56 76.14
N LYS A 8 -15.18 -38.44 75.48
CA LYS A 8 -15.17 -38.28 74.01
C LYS A 8 -13.78 -38.66 73.49
N LYS A 9 -13.71 -39.28 72.29
CA LYS A 9 -12.63 -39.28 71.25
C LYS A 9 -12.85 -40.52 70.33
N LYS A 10 -12.66 -40.56 69.01
CA LYS A 10 -12.14 -39.67 67.94
C LYS A 10 -12.73 -40.16 66.58
N LYS A 11 -12.94 -39.26 65.61
CA LYS A 11 -13.14 -39.58 64.18
C LYS A 11 -11.79 -39.62 63.43
N PRO A 12 -11.64 -40.39 62.34
CA PRO A 12 -10.37 -40.53 61.62
C PRO A 12 -10.10 -39.33 60.69
N PHE A 13 -8.88 -38.80 60.75
CA PHE A 13 -8.41 -37.60 60.04
C PHE A 13 -7.39 -37.99 58.96
N ILE A 14 -7.76 -38.92 58.07
CA ILE A 14 -6.85 -39.49 57.06
C ILE A 14 -7.13 -39.05 55.60
N PRO A 15 -8.34 -38.59 55.18
CA PRO A 15 -8.53 -38.18 53.78
C PRO A 15 -7.81 -36.89 53.38
N ALA A 16 -7.68 -35.93 54.32
CA ALA A 16 -7.15 -34.60 54.00
C ALA A 16 -5.63 -34.59 53.77
N LEU A 17 -4.89 -35.48 54.42
CA LEU A 17 -3.42 -35.54 54.29
C LEU A 17 -3.01 -36.09 52.92
N ILE A 18 -3.76 -37.06 52.38
CA ILE A 18 -3.50 -37.66 51.07
C ILE A 18 -3.78 -36.65 49.95
N VAL A 19 -4.87 -35.88 50.06
CA VAL A 19 -5.19 -34.82 49.11
C VAL A 19 -4.15 -33.69 49.14
N LEU A 20 -3.66 -33.33 50.32
CA LEU A 20 -2.60 -32.31 50.46
C LEU A 20 -1.28 -32.77 49.82
N ILE A 21 -0.90 -34.04 50.00
CA ILE A 21 0.32 -34.61 49.40
C ILE A 21 0.22 -34.62 47.87
N LEU A 22 -0.94 -34.95 47.29
CA LEU A 22 -1.15 -34.94 45.85
C LEU A 22 -1.05 -33.53 45.25
N ILE A 23 -1.60 -32.52 45.93
CA ILE A 23 -1.50 -31.12 45.48
C ILE A 23 -0.06 -30.62 45.53
N ILE A 24 0.71 -31.01 46.56
CA ILE A 24 2.13 -30.65 46.67
C ILE A 24 2.94 -31.32 45.55
N LEU A 25 2.68 -32.59 45.24
CA LEU A 25 3.39 -33.29 44.16
C LEU A 25 3.16 -32.65 42.79
N VAL A 26 1.91 -32.31 42.47
CA VAL A 26 1.57 -31.61 41.20
C VAL A 26 2.19 -30.20 41.16
N GLY A 27 2.22 -29.49 42.29
CA GLY A 27 2.87 -28.18 42.39
C GLY A 27 4.38 -28.23 42.19
N VAL A 28 5.06 -29.27 42.70
CA VAL A 28 6.51 -29.48 42.51
C VAL A 28 6.82 -29.83 41.06
N GLU A 29 5.99 -30.63 40.39
CA GLU A 29 6.18 -31.01 38.99
C GLU A 29 6.03 -29.79 38.05
N ILE A 30 5.03 -28.93 38.29
CA ILE A 30 4.86 -27.67 37.56
C ILE A 30 6.02 -26.70 37.85
N TYR A 31 6.50 -26.63 39.10
CA TYR A 31 7.64 -25.80 39.48
C TYR A 31 8.93 -26.25 38.77
N LEU A 32 9.19 -27.56 38.70
CA LEU A 32 10.35 -28.12 38.01
C LEU A 32 10.29 -27.86 36.49
N LEU A 33 9.11 -27.96 35.86
CA LEU A 33 8.92 -27.63 34.45
C LEU A 33 9.14 -26.13 34.15
N PHE A 34 8.76 -25.24 35.06
CA PHE A 34 8.92 -23.79 34.87
C PHE A 34 10.35 -23.29 35.15
N PHE A 35 11.10 -23.95 36.04
CA PHE A 35 12.44 -23.53 36.46
C PHE A 35 13.60 -24.33 35.86
N GLN A 36 13.38 -25.49 35.22
CA GLN A 36 14.42 -26.18 34.44
C GLN A 36 14.67 -25.55 33.05
N ASN A 37 13.80 -24.65 32.58
CA ASN A 37 13.91 -24.00 31.26
C ASN A 37 14.29 -22.51 31.30
N GLN A 38 14.98 -22.07 32.35
CA GLN A 38 15.67 -20.77 32.34
C GLN A 38 17.07 -20.94 31.72
N PRO A 39 17.43 -20.25 30.62
CA PRO A 39 18.78 -20.31 30.10
C PRO A 39 19.77 -19.70 31.11
N LYS A 40 20.77 -20.49 31.51
CA LYS A 40 21.85 -20.05 32.41
C LYS A 40 22.63 -18.92 31.74
N SER A 41 22.76 -17.78 32.42
CA SER A 41 23.82 -16.81 32.11
C SER A 41 25.17 -17.46 32.46
N VAL A 42 26.05 -17.56 31.47
CA VAL A 42 27.45 -17.96 31.69
C VAL A 42 28.31 -16.75 31.38
N SER A 43 28.92 -16.22 32.43
CA SER A 43 30.03 -15.29 32.35
C SER A 43 31.31 -16.10 32.24
N GLN A 44 32.02 -16.02 31.10
CA GLN A 44 33.41 -16.46 31.00
C GLN A 44 34.21 -15.48 30.14
N THR A 45 35.29 -15.00 30.75
CA THR A 45 36.31 -14.09 30.21
C THR A 45 37.39 -14.88 29.47
N SER A 46 37.92 -14.30 28.38
CA SER A 46 39.11 -14.66 27.56
C SER A 46 39.02 -15.97 26.76
N THR A 47 39.33 -16.05 25.45
CA THR A 47 40.42 -15.44 24.67
C THR A 47 40.06 -15.45 23.17
N SER A 48 40.62 -14.53 22.38
CA SER A 48 40.44 -14.36 20.93
C SER A 48 40.39 -15.65 20.10
N GLU A 49 39.37 -15.76 19.25
CA GLU A 49 39.55 -16.22 17.86
C GLU A 49 38.45 -15.66 16.96
N ARG A 50 38.90 -15.19 15.79
CA ARG A 50 38.18 -14.36 14.84
C ARG A 50 37.27 -15.23 13.97
N THR A 51 35.97 -15.11 14.14
CA THR A 51 34.99 -15.50 13.11
C THR A 51 33.87 -14.48 13.08
N THR A 52 33.96 -13.59 12.09
CA THR A 52 32.98 -12.56 11.78
C THR A 52 31.69 -13.23 11.29
N GLU A 53 30.77 -13.54 12.21
CA GLU A 53 29.37 -13.75 11.84
C GLU A 53 28.84 -12.44 11.26
N THR A 54 28.54 -12.50 9.97
CA THR A 54 28.08 -11.36 9.20
C THR A 54 26.62 -11.14 9.57
N THR A 55 26.37 -10.32 10.59
CA THR A 55 25.09 -9.64 10.79
C THR A 55 24.70 -9.06 9.44
N GLN A 56 23.64 -9.59 8.82
CA GLN A 56 23.06 -9.00 7.62
C GLN A 56 22.59 -7.60 8.00
N SER A 57 23.48 -6.65 7.73
CA SER A 57 23.27 -5.24 7.82
C SER A 57 22.06 -4.92 6.97
N SER A 58 21.03 -4.37 7.62
CA SER A 58 20.02 -3.55 6.99
C SER A 58 20.76 -2.47 6.19
N THR A 59 20.97 -2.75 4.91
CA THR A 59 21.50 -1.77 3.98
C THR A 59 20.39 -0.76 3.79
N SER A 60 20.36 0.20 4.70
CA SER A 60 19.50 1.37 4.62
C SER A 60 19.65 1.97 3.20
N LEU A 61 18.54 2.48 2.65
CA LEU A 61 18.45 3.17 1.35
C LEU A 61 19.23 4.51 1.33
N THR A 62 20.34 4.62 2.04
CA THR A 62 20.98 5.84 2.56
C THR A 62 21.74 6.69 1.54
N GLN A 63 21.69 6.40 0.24
CA GLN A 63 22.45 7.21 -0.73
C GLN A 63 21.64 8.26 -1.51
N ALA A 64 20.33 8.13 -1.66
CA ALA A 64 19.52 9.15 -2.34
C ALA A 64 18.90 10.12 -1.32
N LYS A 65 19.48 11.31 -1.15
CA LYS A 65 18.87 12.40 -0.35
C LYS A 65 17.70 13.07 -1.07
N ASP A 66 17.62 12.92 -2.40
CA ASP A 66 16.57 13.48 -3.24
C ASP A 66 16.19 12.45 -4.32
N PHE A 67 15.01 11.86 -4.18
CA PHE A 67 14.47 10.90 -5.14
C PHE A 67 13.84 11.57 -6.36
N ASN A 68 13.92 12.89 -6.51
CA ASN A 68 13.46 13.62 -7.70
C ASN A 68 14.61 14.15 -8.56
N LYS A 69 15.86 13.82 -8.21
CA LYS A 69 17.04 14.21 -8.96
C LYS A 69 17.23 13.32 -10.19
N GLU A 70 17.64 13.93 -11.31
CA GLU A 70 17.96 13.18 -12.52
C GLU A 70 19.24 12.36 -12.34
N VAL A 71 19.19 11.11 -12.80
CA VAL A 71 20.30 10.13 -12.77
C VAL A 71 20.38 9.51 -14.16
N GLN A 72 21.44 9.82 -14.88
CA GLN A 72 21.77 9.10 -16.12
C GLN A 72 22.18 7.65 -15.79
N PRO A 73 22.11 6.71 -16.75
CA PRO A 73 22.54 5.33 -16.55
C PRO A 73 23.91 5.22 -15.87
N THR A 74 23.99 4.45 -14.78
CA THR A 74 25.21 4.38 -13.94
C THR A 74 26.08 3.14 -14.18
N SER A 75 25.68 2.26 -15.10
CA SER A 75 26.40 1.04 -15.49
C SER A 75 25.97 0.57 -16.88
N ASP A 76 26.71 -0.36 -17.49
CA ASP A 76 26.33 -0.97 -18.77
C ASP A 76 24.95 -1.61 -18.72
N PHE A 77 24.64 -2.31 -17.63
CA PHE A 77 23.30 -2.85 -17.39
C PHE A 77 22.23 -1.75 -17.34
N ALA A 78 22.50 -0.61 -16.69
CA ALA A 78 21.58 0.51 -16.69
C ALA A 78 21.41 1.13 -18.09
N GLU A 79 22.47 1.15 -18.91
CA GLU A 79 22.42 1.63 -20.30
C GLU A 79 21.61 0.68 -21.18
N GLU A 80 21.69 -0.64 -20.98
CA GLU A 80 20.82 -1.61 -21.67
C GLU A 80 19.34 -1.35 -21.36
N LEU A 81 18.99 -1.11 -20.10
CA LEU A 81 17.61 -0.77 -19.70
C LEU A 81 17.16 0.57 -20.29
N ASN A 82 18.06 1.56 -20.33
CA ASN A 82 17.83 2.85 -20.97
C ASN A 82 17.60 2.71 -22.49
N GLN A 83 18.40 1.87 -23.16
CA GLN A 83 18.25 1.59 -24.58
C GLN A 83 16.93 0.88 -24.86
N LYS A 84 16.53 -0.09 -24.03
CA LYS A 84 15.22 -0.73 -24.12
C LYS A 84 14.05 0.25 -24.05
N LEU A 85 14.14 1.28 -23.19
CA LEU A 85 13.15 2.35 -23.11
C LEU A 85 13.13 3.22 -24.38
N LYS A 86 14.31 3.50 -24.97
CA LYS A 86 14.44 4.24 -26.24
C LYS A 86 13.90 3.46 -27.43
N ASP A 87 14.20 2.17 -27.53
CA ASP A 87 13.83 1.30 -28.66
C ASP A 87 12.32 1.19 -28.81
N ILE A 88 11.60 1.14 -27.67
CA ILE A 88 10.13 1.14 -27.68
C ILE A 88 9.53 2.56 -27.74
N GLN A 89 10.38 3.58 -27.88
CA GLN A 89 10.00 5.00 -27.89
C GLN A 89 9.14 5.39 -26.68
N PHE A 90 9.55 4.98 -25.48
CA PHE A 90 8.85 5.32 -24.25
C PHE A 90 8.74 6.84 -24.09
N ILE A 91 7.57 7.31 -23.67
CA ILE A 91 7.27 8.73 -23.40
C ILE A 91 6.77 8.84 -21.97
N GLY A 92 7.54 9.53 -21.14
CA GLY A 92 7.27 9.62 -19.70
C GLY A 92 8.54 9.76 -18.87
N THR A 93 8.47 9.38 -17.60
CA THR A 93 9.61 9.33 -16.67
C THR A 93 9.80 7.91 -16.15
N ALA A 94 11.06 7.44 -16.17
CA ALA A 94 11.45 6.16 -15.60
C ALA A 94 12.35 6.36 -14.37
N LEU A 95 12.07 5.63 -13.30
CA LEU A 95 12.94 5.44 -12.14
C LEU A 95 13.22 3.94 -12.01
N ILE A 96 14.49 3.57 -11.98
CA ILE A 96 14.96 2.19 -11.79
C ILE A 96 15.93 2.16 -10.62
N ILE A 97 15.62 1.33 -9.64
CA ILE A 97 16.45 1.07 -8.48
C ILE A 97 16.89 -0.38 -8.54
N HIS A 98 18.20 -0.60 -8.39
CA HIS A 98 18.80 -1.92 -8.35
C HIS A 98 19.77 -2.03 -7.18
N LYS A 99 19.59 -3.05 -6.34
CA LYS A 99 20.38 -3.28 -5.12
C LYS A 99 20.46 -2.04 -4.22
N GLY A 100 19.33 -1.37 -4.04
CA GLY A 100 19.17 -0.20 -3.17
C GLY A 100 19.74 1.11 -3.74
N LYS A 101 20.18 1.13 -5.00
CA LYS A 101 20.73 2.32 -5.68
C LYS A 101 19.87 2.70 -6.87
N ILE A 102 19.63 4.00 -7.04
CA ILE A 102 19.03 4.53 -8.28
C ILE A 102 20.07 4.36 -9.40
N ILE A 103 19.76 3.52 -10.39
CA ILE A 103 20.64 3.27 -11.54
C ILE A 103 20.20 4.01 -12.80
N LEU A 104 18.94 4.45 -12.85
CA LEU A 104 18.38 5.30 -13.89
C LEU A 104 17.22 6.12 -13.31
N GLN A 105 17.23 7.42 -13.55
CA GLN A 105 16.11 8.29 -13.25
C GLN A 105 16.07 9.46 -14.22
N LYS A 106 15.24 9.38 -15.26
CA LYS A 106 15.15 10.48 -16.24
C LYS A 106 13.82 10.46 -17.00
N GLY A 107 13.57 11.56 -17.70
CA GLY A 107 12.47 11.66 -18.63
C GLY A 107 12.82 11.23 -20.06
N PHE A 108 11.79 10.87 -20.80
CA PHE A 108 11.80 10.44 -22.19
C PHE A 108 10.66 11.15 -22.93
N GLY A 109 10.96 11.67 -24.13
CA GLY A 109 10.02 12.49 -24.88
C GLY A 109 9.68 13.82 -24.20
N TYR A 110 8.46 14.31 -24.42
CA TYR A 110 8.03 15.64 -24.00
C TYR A 110 6.95 15.60 -22.92
N ALA A 111 7.11 16.47 -21.91
CA ALA A 111 6.09 16.80 -20.92
C ALA A 111 5.04 17.75 -21.52
N ASN A 112 5.47 18.68 -22.37
CA ASN A 112 4.62 19.52 -23.22
C ASN A 112 5.22 19.53 -24.62
N PHE A 113 4.53 18.92 -25.57
CA PHE A 113 5.00 18.80 -26.94
C PHE A 113 4.95 20.14 -27.69
N ALA A 114 3.90 20.94 -27.47
CA ALA A 114 3.73 22.23 -28.12
C ALA A 114 4.84 23.23 -27.77
N GLU A 115 5.32 23.18 -26.52
CA GLU A 115 6.41 24.03 -26.02
C GLU A 115 7.79 23.35 -26.11
N SER A 116 7.89 22.15 -26.69
CA SER A 116 9.12 21.35 -26.70
C SER A 116 9.75 21.15 -25.30
N ARG A 117 8.93 21.14 -24.24
CA ARG A 117 9.42 20.93 -22.87
C ARG A 117 9.61 19.44 -22.62
N PRO A 118 10.85 18.98 -22.35
CA PRO A 118 11.13 17.56 -22.17
C PRO A 118 10.48 17.02 -20.88
N ASN A 119 10.21 15.72 -20.87
CA ASN A 119 10.01 15.02 -19.60
C ASN A 119 11.33 15.02 -18.80
N THR A 120 11.21 15.07 -17.48
CA THR A 120 12.36 15.05 -16.56
C THR A 120 12.03 14.20 -15.32
N SER A 121 13.01 13.99 -14.44
CA SER A 121 12.77 13.39 -13.11
C SER A 121 11.80 14.20 -12.24
N GLN A 122 11.59 15.49 -12.56
CA GLN A 122 10.70 16.41 -11.84
C GLN A 122 9.31 16.56 -12.48
N SER A 123 9.08 15.93 -13.64
CA SER A 123 7.76 15.91 -14.28
C SER A 123 6.74 15.20 -13.39
N THR A 124 5.58 15.81 -13.18
CA THR A 124 4.47 15.18 -12.45
C THR A 124 3.47 14.57 -13.41
N PHE A 125 2.92 13.41 -13.06
CA PHE A 125 1.95 12.64 -13.85
C PHE A 125 0.75 12.28 -12.98
N GLN A 126 -0.45 12.19 -13.57
CA GLN A 126 -1.60 11.62 -12.89
C GLN A 126 -1.39 10.12 -12.68
N ILE A 127 -1.40 9.67 -11.42
CA ILE A 127 -1.11 8.27 -11.08
C ILE A 127 -2.33 7.37 -11.20
N GLY A 128 -3.51 7.96 -11.39
CA GLY A 128 -4.79 7.26 -11.45
C GLY A 128 -4.97 6.32 -10.26
N SER A 129 -5.42 5.11 -10.56
CA SER A 129 -5.82 4.10 -9.56
C SER A 129 -4.77 3.69 -8.52
N ILE A 130 -3.49 4.07 -8.67
CA ILE A 130 -2.48 3.93 -7.62
C ILE A 130 -2.87 4.70 -6.35
N GLN A 131 -3.62 5.80 -6.45
CA GLN A 131 -4.09 6.57 -5.28
C GLN A 131 -4.87 5.71 -4.28
N LYS A 132 -5.53 4.64 -4.72
CA LYS A 132 -6.25 3.71 -3.83
C LYS A 132 -5.33 3.09 -2.77
N ALA A 133 -4.03 2.92 -3.05
CA ALA A 133 -3.07 2.45 -2.04
C ALA A 133 -2.87 3.46 -0.90
N PHE A 134 -2.95 4.76 -1.20
CA PHE A 134 -2.89 5.83 -0.20
C PHE A 134 -4.17 5.84 0.64
N THR A 135 -5.33 5.74 0.00
CA THR A 135 -6.63 5.65 0.70
C THR A 135 -6.71 4.43 1.60
N ALA A 136 -6.31 3.26 1.11
CA ALA A 136 -6.20 2.04 1.91
C ALA A 136 -5.23 2.27 3.09
N SER A 137 -4.12 2.96 2.87
CA SER A 137 -3.16 3.20 3.94
C SER A 137 -3.76 4.03 5.08
N LEU A 138 -4.56 5.06 4.76
CA LEU A 138 -5.27 5.86 5.77
C LEU A 138 -6.31 5.03 6.55
N ILE A 139 -7.03 4.12 5.88
CA ILE A 139 -7.96 3.19 6.54
C ILE A 139 -7.22 2.28 7.52
N LEU A 140 -6.10 1.69 7.09
CA LEU A 140 -5.33 0.77 7.90
C LEU A 140 -4.63 1.45 9.08
N GLN A 141 -4.34 2.75 9.00
CA GLN A 141 -3.94 3.53 10.18
C GLN A 141 -5.06 3.59 11.23
N GLN A 142 -6.33 3.68 10.82
CA GLN A 142 -7.46 3.63 11.76
C GLN A 142 -7.65 2.22 12.36
N VAL A 143 -7.39 1.19 11.56
CA VAL A 143 -7.36 -0.21 12.04
C VAL A 143 -6.26 -0.41 13.08
N GLN A 144 -5.04 0.04 12.78
CA GLN A 144 -3.92 -0.04 13.71
C GLN A 144 -4.18 0.75 15.00
N ALA A 145 -4.88 1.88 14.90
CA ALA A 145 -5.30 2.69 16.05
C ALA A 145 -6.54 2.12 16.79
N GLN A 146 -7.03 0.93 16.40
CA GLN A 146 -8.21 0.26 16.98
C GLN A 146 -9.50 1.08 16.91
N LYS A 147 -9.57 2.08 16.02
CA LYS A 147 -10.78 2.90 15.78
C LYS A 147 -11.75 2.22 14.80
N LEU A 148 -11.23 1.29 14.02
CA LEU A 148 -11.91 0.52 12.99
C LEU A 148 -11.41 -0.93 13.06
N SER A 149 -12.27 -1.90 12.77
CA SER A 149 -11.90 -3.29 12.51
C SER A 149 -12.06 -3.60 11.02
N LEU A 150 -11.24 -4.51 10.50
CA LEU A 150 -11.41 -5.03 9.13
C LEU A 150 -12.74 -5.78 8.97
N ASP A 151 -13.28 -6.32 10.05
CA ASP A 151 -14.51 -7.10 10.07
C ASP A 151 -15.74 -6.26 10.48
N ASP A 152 -15.56 -4.96 10.74
CA ASP A 152 -16.69 -4.05 10.90
C ASP A 152 -17.53 -4.03 9.63
N THR A 153 -18.85 -4.07 9.79
CA THR A 153 -19.80 -4.00 8.70
C THR A 153 -20.12 -2.56 8.31
N LEU A 154 -20.44 -2.35 7.04
CA LEU A 154 -20.66 -1.03 6.46
C LEU A 154 -21.86 -0.31 7.08
N ASP A 155 -22.84 -1.02 7.62
CA ASP A 155 -24.03 -0.43 8.25
C ASP A 155 -23.72 0.38 9.51
N ARG A 156 -22.56 0.16 10.14
CA ARG A 156 -22.05 1.02 11.22
C ARG A 156 -21.89 2.48 10.79
N PHE A 157 -21.61 2.71 9.50
CA PHE A 157 -21.34 4.04 8.94
C PHE A 157 -22.49 4.49 8.02
N PHE A 158 -22.89 3.61 7.10
CA PHE A 158 -23.85 3.90 6.03
C PHE A 158 -24.91 2.80 5.93
N PRO A 159 -25.89 2.75 6.87
CA PRO A 159 -26.90 1.69 6.92
C PRO A 159 -27.87 1.70 5.73
N THR A 160 -27.94 2.80 4.98
CA THR A 160 -28.76 2.93 3.77
C THR A 160 -28.13 2.29 2.53
N VAL A 161 -26.83 1.99 2.55
CA VAL A 161 -26.18 1.28 1.44
C VAL A 161 -26.75 -0.14 1.33
N PRO A 162 -27.11 -0.61 0.13
CA PRO A 162 -27.58 -1.97 -0.08
C PRO A 162 -26.65 -3.03 0.51
N ASP A 163 -27.22 -4.04 1.18
CA ASP A 163 -26.48 -5.13 1.84
C ASP A 163 -25.37 -4.68 2.82
N SER A 164 -25.43 -3.45 3.34
CA SER A 164 -24.43 -2.87 4.25
C SER A 164 -24.13 -3.71 5.49
N ARG A 165 -25.10 -4.47 6.00
CA ARG A 165 -24.94 -5.40 7.14
C ARG A 165 -24.08 -6.63 6.83
N LYS A 166 -23.85 -6.94 5.55
CA LYS A 166 -23.04 -8.08 5.10
C LYS A 166 -21.66 -7.66 4.60
N ILE A 167 -21.49 -6.40 4.22
CA ILE A 167 -20.29 -5.89 3.59
C ILE A 167 -19.32 -5.43 4.67
N THR A 168 -18.13 -6.00 4.73
CA THR A 168 -17.09 -5.59 5.69
C THR A 168 -16.10 -4.58 5.10
N ILE A 169 -15.34 -3.90 5.98
CA ILE A 169 -14.22 -3.03 5.55
C ILE A 169 -13.20 -3.82 4.71
N ARG A 170 -12.92 -5.07 5.10
CA ARG A 170 -12.06 -5.99 4.33
C ARG A 170 -12.56 -6.19 2.91
N GLN A 171 -13.87 -6.37 2.72
CA GLN A 171 -14.48 -6.56 1.40
C GLN A 171 -14.45 -5.31 0.53
N LEU A 172 -14.53 -4.11 1.13
CA LEU A 172 -14.30 -2.85 0.41
C LEU A 172 -12.85 -2.75 -0.07
N LEU A 173 -11.87 -3.04 0.80
CA LEU A 173 -10.45 -3.01 0.48
C LEU A 173 -10.03 -4.05 -0.57
N SER A 174 -10.67 -5.23 -0.59
CA SER A 174 -10.41 -6.29 -1.56
C SER A 174 -11.28 -6.22 -2.82
N MET A 175 -12.22 -5.26 -2.89
CA MET A 175 -13.19 -5.12 -3.98
C MET A 175 -14.04 -6.39 -4.19
N THR A 176 -14.50 -6.99 -3.09
CA THR A 176 -15.38 -8.17 -3.08
C THR A 176 -16.75 -7.89 -2.45
N SER A 177 -17.07 -6.62 -2.20
CA SER A 177 -18.35 -6.20 -1.61
C SER A 177 -19.57 -6.46 -2.50
N GLY A 178 -19.37 -6.62 -3.81
CA GLY A 178 -20.45 -6.63 -4.80
C GLY A 178 -21.04 -5.25 -5.10
N LEU A 179 -20.52 -4.16 -4.52
CA LEU A 179 -20.99 -2.80 -4.82
C LEU A 179 -20.49 -2.32 -6.19
N GLN A 180 -21.37 -1.63 -6.92
CA GLN A 180 -21.07 -0.99 -8.20
C GLN A 180 -21.75 0.37 -8.33
N GLN A 181 -21.18 1.23 -9.16
CA GLN A 181 -21.72 2.56 -9.47
C GLN A 181 -22.21 2.61 -10.91
N LYS A 182 -23.54 2.61 -11.11
CA LYS A 182 -24.14 2.63 -12.46
C LYS A 182 -24.31 4.02 -13.05
N ILE A 183 -24.42 5.03 -12.19
CA ILE A 183 -24.60 6.43 -12.60
C ILE A 183 -23.44 7.27 -12.12
N LYS A 184 -23.02 8.24 -12.94
CA LYS A 184 -22.01 9.23 -12.58
C LYS A 184 -22.61 10.63 -12.58
N PRO A 185 -22.11 11.56 -11.76
CA PRO A 185 -22.50 12.96 -11.86
C PRO A 185 -22.21 13.52 -13.24
N THR A 186 -23.02 14.48 -13.69
CA THR A 186 -22.79 15.21 -14.95
C THR A 186 -22.31 16.64 -14.72
N ILE A 187 -22.09 17.01 -13.45
CA ILE A 187 -21.66 18.32 -13.01
C ILE A 187 -20.53 18.18 -12.00
N MET A 188 -19.71 19.22 -11.88
CA MET A 188 -18.71 19.34 -10.82
C MET A 188 -19.39 19.35 -9.45
N MET A 189 -18.79 18.69 -8.48
CA MET A 189 -19.27 18.58 -7.10
C MET A 189 -18.14 18.96 -6.12
N SER A 190 -18.51 19.27 -4.88
CA SER A 190 -17.50 19.24 -3.82
C SER A 190 -17.12 17.79 -3.52
N ASP A 191 -15.93 17.55 -2.94
CA ASP A 191 -15.54 16.20 -2.52
C ASP A 191 -16.62 15.54 -1.65
N ASN A 192 -17.19 16.28 -0.70
CA ASN A 192 -18.24 15.78 0.19
C ASN A 192 -19.51 15.42 -0.59
N ASP A 193 -19.96 16.28 -1.51
CA ASP A 193 -21.16 16.00 -2.31
C ASP A 193 -20.95 14.78 -3.22
N PHE A 194 -19.75 14.63 -3.80
CA PHE A 194 -19.40 13.45 -4.58
C PHE A 194 -19.42 12.17 -3.73
N ILE A 195 -18.84 12.21 -2.52
CA ILE A 195 -18.85 11.06 -1.59
C ILE A 195 -20.29 10.69 -1.24
N GLN A 196 -21.15 11.67 -0.90
CA GLN A 196 -22.56 11.42 -0.61
C GLN A 196 -23.33 10.89 -1.82
N PHE A 197 -23.02 11.39 -3.03
CA PHE A 197 -23.55 10.87 -4.27
C PHE A 197 -23.18 9.40 -4.48
N ALA A 198 -21.91 9.05 -4.29
CA ALA A 198 -21.41 7.67 -4.45
C ALA A 198 -22.09 6.73 -3.45
N ILE A 199 -22.21 7.13 -2.18
CA ILE A 199 -22.88 6.35 -1.13
C ILE A 199 -24.37 6.14 -1.48
N SER A 200 -25.07 7.22 -1.86
CA SER A 200 -26.52 7.19 -2.10
C SER A 200 -26.92 6.44 -3.37
N ASN A 201 -26.00 6.31 -4.33
CA ASN A 201 -26.25 5.71 -5.64
C ASN A 201 -25.50 4.39 -5.86
N ALA A 202 -24.86 3.85 -4.81
CA ALA A 202 -24.27 2.53 -4.84
C ALA A 202 -25.36 1.47 -5.01
N THR A 203 -25.13 0.51 -5.89
CA THR A 203 -26.06 -0.61 -6.15
C THR A 203 -25.33 -1.93 -6.01
N MET A 204 -26.08 -3.03 -5.82
CA MET A 204 -25.50 -4.37 -5.77
C MET A 204 -25.28 -4.95 -7.17
N ASP A 205 -24.26 -5.79 -7.25
CA ASP A 205 -23.98 -6.79 -8.27
C ASP A 205 -23.77 -8.15 -7.57
N ILE A 206 -22.75 -8.92 -7.99
CA ILE A 206 -22.43 -10.21 -7.39
C ILE A 206 -21.58 -10.00 -6.13
N TYR A 207 -22.19 -10.27 -4.97
CA TYR A 207 -21.52 -10.26 -3.66
C TYR A 207 -20.44 -11.34 -3.56
N GLY A 208 -19.33 -11.02 -2.88
CA GLY A 208 -18.26 -11.96 -2.55
C GLY A 208 -17.32 -12.31 -3.71
N GLN A 209 -17.55 -11.77 -4.91
CA GLN A 209 -16.65 -11.94 -6.05
C GLN A 209 -15.80 -10.70 -6.27
N TYR A 210 -14.54 -10.91 -6.65
CA TYR A 210 -13.67 -9.81 -7.03
C TYR A 210 -14.23 -9.09 -8.26
N LYS A 211 -14.55 -7.79 -8.09
CA LYS A 211 -14.93 -6.90 -9.19
C LYS A 211 -14.36 -5.52 -8.95
N TYR A 212 -13.52 -5.07 -9.87
CA TYR A 212 -12.81 -3.79 -9.73
C TYR A 212 -13.77 -2.60 -9.84
N GLU A 213 -14.17 -2.04 -8.71
CA GLU A 213 -15.21 -1.00 -8.62
C GLU A 213 -14.75 0.15 -7.71
N ALA A 214 -14.60 1.34 -8.28
CA ALA A 214 -14.07 2.52 -7.58
C ALA A 214 -14.92 2.97 -6.39
N VAL A 215 -16.24 2.71 -6.44
CA VAL A 215 -17.19 3.06 -5.36
C VAL A 215 -16.81 2.47 -4.00
N ASN A 216 -16.15 1.30 -3.98
CA ASN A 216 -15.61 0.72 -2.75
C ASN A 216 -14.70 1.71 -2.01
N TYR A 217 -13.85 2.41 -2.76
CA TYR A 217 -12.88 3.35 -2.23
C TYR A 217 -13.50 4.71 -1.93
N SER A 218 -14.46 5.18 -2.73
CA SER A 218 -15.23 6.39 -2.40
C SER A 218 -16.01 6.22 -1.09
N ILE A 219 -16.54 5.03 -0.82
CA ILE A 219 -17.17 4.70 0.47
C ILE A 219 -16.13 4.67 1.60
N LEU A 220 -14.95 4.06 1.39
CA LEU A 220 -13.86 4.09 2.38
C LEU A 220 -13.43 5.52 2.72
N VAL A 221 -13.43 6.43 1.74
CA VAL A 221 -13.22 7.86 1.97
C VAL A 221 -14.29 8.42 2.91
N GLY A 222 -15.57 8.16 2.65
CA GLY A 222 -16.65 8.58 3.56
C GLY A 222 -16.48 8.04 4.99
N ILE A 223 -16.04 6.78 5.14
CA ILE A 223 -15.74 6.20 6.47
C ILE A 223 -14.61 6.96 7.16
N LEU A 224 -13.53 7.29 6.44
CA LEU A 224 -12.43 8.07 6.99
C LEU A 224 -12.90 9.44 7.50
N GLU A 225 -13.69 10.16 6.71
CA GLU A 225 -14.17 11.49 7.09
C GLU A 225 -15.12 11.42 8.30
N GLN A 226 -16.00 10.41 8.37
CA GLN A 226 -16.88 10.21 9.52
C GLN A 226 -16.10 9.82 10.79
N LEU A 227 -15.09 8.95 10.68
CA LEU A 227 -14.28 8.50 11.82
C LEU A 227 -13.36 9.58 12.39
N THR A 228 -12.85 10.45 11.52
CA THR A 228 -11.80 11.42 11.88
C THR A 228 -12.28 12.85 11.97
N ALA A 229 -13.52 13.13 11.53
CA ALA A 229 -14.05 14.48 11.33
C ALA A 229 -13.10 15.39 10.52
N THR A 230 -12.29 14.80 9.63
CA THR A 230 -11.25 15.47 8.85
C THR A 230 -11.39 15.07 7.38
N SER A 231 -11.30 16.05 6.48
CA SER A 231 -11.45 15.76 5.05
C SER A 231 -10.33 14.87 4.51
N TYR A 232 -10.64 14.08 3.49
CA TYR A 232 -9.67 13.19 2.85
C TYR A 232 -8.43 13.92 2.34
N ARG A 233 -8.61 15.08 1.70
CA ARG A 233 -7.48 15.88 1.22
C ARG A 233 -6.57 16.32 2.35
N THR A 234 -7.13 16.65 3.51
CA THR A 234 -6.36 17.02 4.71
C THR A 234 -5.60 15.82 5.26
N LEU A 235 -6.27 14.66 5.43
CA LEU A 235 -5.62 13.42 5.85
C LEU A 235 -4.47 13.03 4.91
N PHE A 236 -4.72 13.05 3.60
CA PHE A 236 -3.72 12.74 2.58
C PHE A 236 -2.51 13.70 2.67
N THR A 237 -2.79 15.00 2.79
CA THR A 237 -1.74 16.02 2.85
C THR A 237 -0.88 15.87 4.10
N GLN A 238 -1.51 15.69 5.27
CA GLN A 238 -0.80 15.53 6.54
C GLN A 238 0.05 14.25 6.57
N THR A 239 -0.55 13.12 6.18
CA THR A 239 0.13 11.81 6.26
C THR A 239 1.22 11.67 5.21
N PHE A 240 0.93 12.00 3.95
CA PHE A 240 1.83 11.67 2.84
C PHE A 240 2.68 12.86 2.40
N ILE A 241 2.06 13.98 2.03
CA ILE A 241 2.80 15.15 1.50
C ILE A 241 3.73 15.71 2.59
N GLN A 242 3.20 15.93 3.79
CA GLN A 242 3.96 16.47 4.91
C GLN A 242 4.73 15.37 5.66
N GLY A 243 4.05 14.30 6.07
CA GLY A 243 4.63 13.23 6.88
C GLY A 243 5.73 12.42 6.17
N LEU A 244 5.58 12.15 4.86
CA LEU A 244 6.60 11.44 4.07
C LEU A 244 7.42 12.37 3.19
N LYS A 245 7.16 13.68 3.22
CA LYS A 245 7.86 14.69 2.41
C LYS A 245 7.74 14.43 0.90
N LEU A 246 6.56 14.01 0.44
CA LEU A 246 6.26 13.86 -0.98
C LEU A 246 6.07 15.25 -1.64
N SER A 247 7.18 15.95 -1.80
CA SER A 247 7.25 17.38 -2.15
C SER A 247 6.75 17.74 -3.56
N ARG A 248 6.57 16.76 -4.43
CA ARG A 248 6.09 16.91 -5.81
C ARG A 248 4.78 16.18 -6.03
N THR A 249 3.97 16.08 -4.99
CA THR A 249 2.65 15.44 -5.00
C THR A 249 1.55 16.47 -4.77
N CYS A 250 0.49 16.43 -5.58
CA CYS A 250 -0.63 17.37 -5.47
C CYS A 250 -1.92 16.77 -6.05
N PHE A 251 -3.07 17.35 -5.70
CA PHE A 251 -4.35 16.98 -6.32
C PHE A 251 -4.51 17.62 -7.70
N TYR A 252 -5.43 17.08 -8.50
CA TYR A 252 -5.65 17.48 -9.90
C TYR A 252 -5.76 19.00 -10.11
N ASN A 253 -6.54 19.70 -9.28
CA ASN A 253 -6.72 21.15 -9.42
C ASN A 253 -5.40 21.94 -9.31
N ASP A 254 -4.46 21.49 -8.47
CA ASP A 254 -3.13 22.10 -8.37
C ASP A 254 -2.18 21.57 -9.44
N PHE A 255 -2.32 20.29 -9.82
CA PHE A 255 -1.58 19.70 -10.91
C PHE A 255 -1.76 20.49 -12.20
N ILE A 256 -3.00 20.83 -12.60
CA ILE A 256 -3.24 21.53 -13.85
C ILE A 256 -2.64 22.94 -13.89
N ARG A 257 -2.35 23.52 -12.72
CA ARG A 257 -1.68 24.82 -12.54
C ARG A 257 -0.17 24.72 -12.33
N SER A 258 0.36 23.50 -12.18
CA SER A 258 1.77 23.27 -11.88
C SER A 258 2.65 23.48 -13.11
N ARG A 259 3.78 24.16 -12.95
CA ARG A 259 4.80 24.30 -14.02
C ARG A 259 5.43 22.97 -14.42
N ASN A 260 5.41 21.99 -13.52
CA ASN A 260 6.01 20.67 -13.75
C ASN A 260 5.02 19.63 -14.27
N ARG A 261 3.74 19.99 -14.47
CA ARG A 261 2.73 19.08 -15.01
C ARG A 261 3.16 18.49 -16.35
N THR A 262 2.72 17.29 -16.65
CA THR A 262 2.74 16.77 -18.02
C THR A 262 1.37 16.91 -18.68
N TYR A 263 1.37 17.04 -20.00
CA TYR A 263 0.16 16.97 -20.84
C TYR A 263 0.04 15.58 -21.44
N ALA A 264 -1.18 15.05 -21.48
CA ALA A 264 -1.43 13.72 -22.03
C ALA A 264 -1.59 13.79 -23.56
N TYR A 265 -1.09 12.77 -24.26
CA TYR A 265 -1.14 12.71 -25.72
C TYR A 265 -1.64 11.35 -26.19
N LYS A 266 -2.23 11.33 -27.39
CA LYS A 266 -2.53 10.10 -28.13
C LYS A 266 -1.39 9.75 -29.08
N LYS A 267 -1.11 8.45 -29.18
CA LYS A 267 -0.39 7.88 -30.32
C LYS A 267 -1.42 7.45 -31.36
N ILE A 268 -1.31 7.95 -32.59
CA ILE A 268 -2.19 7.53 -33.69
C ILE A 268 -1.31 6.87 -34.75
N ALA A 269 -1.59 5.60 -35.06
CA ALA A 269 -0.69 4.73 -35.81
C ALA A 269 0.73 4.77 -35.21
N ASP A 270 1.75 5.08 -36.01
CA ASP A 270 3.14 5.19 -35.54
C ASP A 270 3.56 6.61 -35.15
N LYS A 271 2.63 7.58 -35.16
CA LYS A 271 2.92 8.97 -34.81
C LYS A 271 2.73 9.21 -33.31
N ASN A 272 3.84 9.39 -32.59
CA ASN A 272 3.83 9.91 -31.22
C ASN A 272 3.37 11.38 -31.19
N PHE A 273 2.75 11.80 -30.08
CA PHE A 273 2.21 13.14 -29.90
C PHE A 273 1.25 13.57 -31.01
N ALA A 274 0.46 12.62 -31.55
CA ALA A 274 -0.40 12.88 -32.69
C ALA A 274 -1.49 13.93 -32.39
N SER A 275 -2.03 13.90 -31.17
CA SER A 275 -2.95 14.91 -30.65
C SER A 275 -2.85 14.99 -29.13
N GLU A 276 -2.99 16.19 -28.58
CA GLU A 276 -3.15 16.38 -27.14
C GLU A 276 -4.52 15.90 -26.66
N ILE A 277 -4.56 15.26 -25.49
CA ILE A 277 -5.79 14.93 -24.78
C ILE A 277 -6.10 16.12 -23.88
N GLN A 278 -7.29 16.70 -24.06
CA GLN A 278 -7.73 17.84 -23.27
C GLN A 278 -7.91 17.44 -21.80
N ASP A 279 -7.66 18.41 -20.91
CA ASP A 279 -7.91 18.27 -19.49
C ASP A 279 -9.39 17.92 -19.24
N ASP A 280 -9.64 17.01 -18.30
CA ASP A 280 -10.99 16.56 -17.92
C ASP A 280 -11.28 16.87 -16.43
N PRO A 281 -11.48 18.15 -16.04
CA PRO A 281 -11.77 18.49 -14.66
C PRO A 281 -12.93 17.73 -14.05
N LEU A 282 -13.98 17.43 -14.84
CA LEU A 282 -15.14 16.70 -14.37
C LEU A 282 -14.82 15.24 -14.06
N GLY A 283 -14.07 14.56 -14.93
CA GLY A 283 -13.63 13.19 -14.68
C GLY A 283 -12.78 13.09 -13.42
N PHE A 284 -11.82 14.00 -13.23
CA PHE A 284 -10.93 13.99 -12.06
C PHE A 284 -11.60 14.46 -10.76
N ASP A 285 -12.64 15.29 -10.85
CA ASP A 285 -13.48 15.66 -9.71
C ASP A 285 -14.20 14.45 -9.10
N GLN A 286 -14.55 13.47 -9.95
CA GLN A 286 -15.24 12.23 -9.57
C GLN A 286 -14.28 11.13 -9.09
N GLU A 287 -12.99 11.43 -8.92
CA GLU A 287 -11.97 10.45 -8.55
C GLU A 287 -11.43 10.70 -7.12
N VAL A 288 -12.29 11.19 -6.21
CA VAL A 288 -11.96 11.43 -4.80
C VAL A 288 -11.53 10.13 -4.12
N GLY A 289 -10.25 10.08 -3.75
CA GLY A 289 -9.61 8.92 -3.12
C GLY A 289 -9.31 7.76 -4.06
N THR A 290 -9.54 7.94 -5.37
CA THR A 290 -9.46 6.85 -6.34
C THR A 290 -8.53 7.10 -7.51
N GLY A 291 -8.28 8.36 -7.92
CA GLY A 291 -7.40 8.62 -9.08
C GLY A 291 -7.03 10.07 -9.44
N ASN A 292 -7.29 11.06 -8.58
CA ASN A 292 -7.05 12.48 -8.85
C ASN A 292 -5.77 13.11 -8.27
N VAL A 293 -4.73 12.30 -8.07
CA VAL A 293 -3.42 12.75 -7.57
C VAL A 293 -2.36 12.72 -8.67
N GLY A 294 -1.64 13.83 -8.80
CA GLY A 294 -0.44 13.95 -9.61
C GLY A 294 0.83 13.89 -8.77
N MET A 295 1.83 13.12 -9.19
CA MET A 295 3.14 13.07 -8.53
C MET A 295 4.30 12.69 -9.48
N THR A 296 5.53 12.80 -9.00
CA THR A 296 6.73 12.31 -9.69
C THR A 296 6.96 10.81 -9.45
N ALA A 297 7.81 10.19 -10.27
CA ALA A 297 8.24 8.81 -10.07
C ALA A 297 9.00 8.61 -8.75
N GLY A 298 9.74 9.64 -8.33
CA GLY A 298 10.48 9.67 -7.06
C GLY A 298 9.57 9.60 -5.83
N ASP A 299 8.58 10.50 -5.78
CA ASP A 299 7.61 10.54 -4.69
C ASP A 299 6.79 9.24 -4.63
N LEU A 300 6.45 8.66 -5.79
CA LEU A 300 5.74 7.38 -5.81
C LEU A 300 6.59 6.22 -5.26
N TYR A 301 7.88 6.17 -5.59
CA TYR A 301 8.77 5.19 -4.98
C TYR A 301 8.90 5.39 -3.48
N LEU A 302 9.06 6.64 -3.02
CA LEU A 302 9.13 6.97 -1.60
C LEU A 302 7.90 6.48 -0.84
N PHE A 303 6.71 6.70 -1.38
CA PHE A 303 5.47 6.16 -0.79
C PHE A 303 5.55 4.64 -0.62
N TYR A 304 5.85 3.89 -1.68
CA TYR A 304 5.90 2.43 -1.60
C TYR A 304 7.04 1.93 -0.70
N SER A 305 8.20 2.56 -0.73
CA SER A 305 9.33 2.24 0.13
C SER A 305 9.01 2.46 1.60
N ASP A 306 8.34 3.57 1.94
CA ASP A 306 7.94 3.89 3.32
C ASP A 306 6.76 3.02 3.79
N LEU A 307 5.85 2.64 2.88
CA LEU A 307 4.80 1.65 3.15
C LEU A 307 5.43 0.31 3.53
N LEU A 308 6.23 -0.28 2.64
CA LEU A 308 6.90 -1.57 2.86
C LEU A 308 7.89 -1.53 4.02
N GLY A 309 8.44 -0.35 4.33
CA GLY A 309 9.34 -0.13 5.45
C GLY A 309 8.66 -0.04 6.81
N GLY A 310 7.32 -0.13 6.86
CA GLY A 310 6.56 -0.08 8.11
C GLY A 310 6.35 1.32 8.67
N LYS A 311 6.67 2.38 7.93
CA LYS A 311 6.61 3.77 8.41
C LYS A 311 5.20 4.35 8.40
N ILE A 312 4.34 3.85 7.50
CA ILE A 312 2.95 4.28 7.37
C ILE A 312 2.04 3.41 8.24
N ILE A 313 2.23 2.09 8.15
CA ILE A 313 1.49 1.02 8.84
C ILE A 313 2.50 -0.06 9.21
N ASN A 314 2.36 -0.69 10.37
CA ASN A 314 3.29 -1.73 10.81
C ASN A 314 3.17 -3.03 9.98
N GLN A 315 4.20 -3.88 10.05
CA GLN A 315 4.26 -5.13 9.27
C GLN A 315 3.08 -6.08 9.57
N LYS A 316 2.64 -6.15 10.83
CA LYS A 316 1.52 -7.01 11.24
C LYS A 316 0.24 -6.66 10.47
N THR A 317 -0.16 -5.38 10.48
CA THR A 317 -1.35 -4.92 9.77
C THR A 317 -1.17 -5.08 8.25
N MET A 318 0.06 -4.92 7.73
CA MET A 318 0.32 -5.18 6.32
C MET A 318 0.10 -6.65 5.96
N ASP A 319 0.58 -7.58 6.79
CA ASP A 319 0.42 -9.03 6.56
C ASP A 319 -1.03 -9.48 6.69
N GLU A 320 -1.81 -8.87 7.59
CA GLU A 320 -3.26 -9.14 7.76
C GLU A 320 -4.12 -8.75 6.56
N VAL A 321 -3.63 -7.82 5.74
CA VAL A 321 -4.37 -7.24 4.61
C VAL A 321 -3.75 -7.72 3.30
N TRP A 322 -2.48 -7.44 3.05
CA TRP A 322 -1.80 -7.76 1.79
C TRP A 322 -1.32 -9.21 1.65
N THR A 323 -1.97 -10.14 2.35
CA THR A 323 -1.91 -11.58 2.06
C THR A 323 -3.08 -11.91 1.12
N PRO A 324 -2.82 -12.28 -0.15
CA PRO A 324 -3.88 -12.60 -1.09
C PRO A 324 -4.83 -13.69 -0.55
N GLU A 325 -6.12 -13.38 -0.48
CA GLU A 325 -7.15 -14.40 -0.28
C GLU A 325 -7.34 -15.19 -1.59
N ILE A 326 -7.85 -16.41 -1.48
CA ILE A 326 -8.10 -17.28 -2.64
C ILE A 326 -9.03 -16.53 -3.63
N GLY A 327 -8.53 -16.23 -4.84
CA GLY A 327 -9.32 -15.64 -5.93
C GLY A 327 -8.87 -14.28 -6.46
N SER A 328 -8.02 -13.51 -5.74
CA SER A 328 -7.42 -12.28 -6.29
C SER A 328 -6.12 -11.91 -5.59
N LYS A 329 -5.15 -11.40 -6.36
CA LYS A 329 -3.89 -10.80 -5.83
C LYS A 329 -4.07 -9.33 -5.43
N TYR A 330 -5.24 -8.74 -5.66
CA TYR A 330 -5.54 -7.35 -5.33
C TYR A 330 -5.99 -7.23 -3.88
N MET A 331 -5.37 -6.30 -3.16
CA MET A 331 -5.85 -5.85 -1.86
C MET A 331 -5.38 -4.42 -1.63
N GLY A 332 -6.20 -3.57 -1.02
CA GLY A 332 -5.73 -2.33 -0.43
C GLY A 332 -5.04 -1.40 -1.44
N GLY A 333 -5.51 -1.37 -2.69
CA GLY A 333 -5.04 -0.42 -3.69
C GLY A 333 -3.80 -0.84 -4.47
N LEU A 334 -3.31 -2.07 -4.26
CA LEU A 334 -2.18 -2.64 -4.97
C LEU A 334 -2.32 -4.15 -5.16
N TYR A 335 -1.45 -4.73 -5.97
CA TYR A 335 -1.34 -6.17 -6.15
C TYR A 335 -0.15 -6.70 -5.36
N SER A 336 -0.38 -7.65 -4.47
CA SER A 336 0.65 -8.25 -3.62
C SER A 336 1.09 -9.60 -4.20
N PHE A 337 2.39 -9.78 -4.38
CA PHE A 337 3.02 -11.05 -4.78
C PHE A 337 3.98 -11.50 -3.68
N GLN A 338 4.52 -12.71 -3.80
CA GLN A 338 5.40 -13.28 -2.78
C GLN A 338 6.56 -12.34 -2.42
N ASN A 339 7.29 -11.84 -3.41
CA ASN A 339 8.54 -11.07 -3.23
C ASN A 339 8.45 -9.60 -3.66
N TYR A 340 7.32 -9.15 -4.20
CA TYR A 340 7.16 -7.78 -4.70
C TYR A 340 5.69 -7.33 -4.65
N ILE A 341 5.48 -6.03 -4.78
CA ILE A 341 4.16 -5.44 -5.02
C ILE A 341 4.10 -4.80 -6.40
N ARG A 342 2.89 -4.68 -6.94
CA ARG A 342 2.61 -3.95 -8.18
C ARG A 342 1.51 -2.91 -7.97
N GLY A 343 1.81 -1.67 -8.33
CA GLY A 343 0.83 -0.61 -8.56
C GLY A 343 0.59 -0.42 -10.05
N HIS A 344 -0.67 -0.19 -10.44
CA HIS A 344 -1.02 0.17 -11.81
C HIS A 344 -2.19 1.15 -11.79
N GLY A 345 -2.08 2.20 -12.59
CA GLY A 345 -3.12 3.19 -12.74
C GLY A 345 -3.12 3.75 -14.14
N THR A 346 -4.31 4.00 -14.67
CA THR A 346 -4.48 4.71 -15.94
C THR A 346 -5.56 5.73 -15.75
N GLU A 347 -5.34 6.93 -16.25
CA GLU A 347 -6.34 8.00 -16.18
C GLU A 347 -6.11 8.97 -17.32
N SER A 348 -7.15 9.31 -18.09
CA SER A 348 -7.13 10.39 -19.09
C SER A 348 -5.86 10.48 -19.97
N GLY A 349 -5.39 9.33 -20.49
CA GLY A 349 -4.18 9.24 -21.34
C GLY A 349 -2.86 9.03 -20.61
N PHE A 350 -2.85 9.09 -19.29
CA PHE A 350 -1.74 8.69 -18.43
C PHE A 350 -1.75 7.19 -18.16
N GLU A 351 -0.56 6.60 -18.01
CA GLU A 351 -0.39 5.25 -17.49
C GLU A 351 0.79 5.21 -16.52
N SER A 352 0.52 4.72 -15.32
CA SER A 352 1.48 4.62 -14.22
C SER A 352 1.68 3.17 -13.84
N ASN A 353 2.94 2.75 -13.80
CA ASN A 353 3.35 1.40 -13.41
C ASN A 353 4.36 1.50 -12.28
N ALA A 354 4.13 0.76 -11.20
CA ALA A 354 5.06 0.63 -10.10
C ALA A 354 5.28 -0.84 -9.78
N ARG A 355 6.54 -1.25 -9.67
CA ARG A 355 6.93 -2.57 -9.15
C ARG A 355 8.05 -2.36 -8.14
N VAL A 356 7.85 -2.85 -6.93
CA VAL A 356 8.81 -2.67 -5.82
C VAL A 356 8.96 -3.99 -5.10
N SER A 357 10.19 -4.47 -4.97
CA SER A 357 10.49 -5.67 -4.17
C SER A 357 10.18 -5.42 -2.70
N LYS A 358 9.74 -6.45 -1.96
CA LYS A 358 9.39 -6.30 -0.54
C LYS A 358 10.58 -5.89 0.34
N ASP A 359 11.79 -6.27 -0.05
CA ASP A 359 13.04 -5.81 0.58
C ASP A 359 13.41 -4.35 0.21
N ARG A 360 12.69 -3.74 -0.74
CA ARG A 360 12.87 -2.37 -1.28
C ARG A 360 14.15 -2.17 -2.08
N GLN A 361 14.92 -3.23 -2.30
CA GLN A 361 16.21 -3.16 -2.98
C GLN A 361 16.09 -3.03 -4.50
N ASN A 362 14.96 -3.44 -5.08
CA ASN A 362 14.71 -3.33 -6.51
C ASN A 362 13.36 -2.65 -6.77
N ALA A 363 13.35 -1.69 -7.69
CA ALA A 363 12.12 -1.02 -8.11
C ALA A 363 12.16 -0.57 -9.56
N VAL A 364 10.99 -0.57 -10.20
CA VAL A 364 10.76 0.03 -11.51
C VAL A 364 9.48 0.85 -11.42
N ILE A 365 9.60 2.17 -11.58
CA ILE A 365 8.48 3.09 -11.70
C ILE A 365 8.51 3.70 -13.09
N LEU A 366 7.47 3.48 -13.88
CA LEU A 366 7.28 4.08 -15.20
C LEU A 366 5.99 4.90 -15.19
N LEU A 367 6.11 6.22 -15.32
CA LEU A 367 4.97 7.12 -15.44
C LEU A 367 4.94 7.66 -16.86
N SER A 368 3.84 7.46 -17.58
CA SER A 368 3.69 7.86 -18.98
C SER A 368 2.57 8.86 -19.15
N ASN A 369 2.81 9.86 -20.00
CA ASN A 369 1.83 10.81 -20.50
C ASN A 369 1.39 10.51 -21.95
N GLN A 370 1.63 9.27 -22.41
CA GLN A 370 1.11 8.75 -23.67
C GLN A 370 0.85 7.25 -23.53
N LYS A 371 -0.26 6.89 -22.89
CA LYS A 371 -0.72 5.50 -22.82
C LYS A 371 -1.00 4.99 -24.25
N PRO A 372 -0.39 3.88 -24.69
CA PRO A 372 -0.75 3.26 -25.97
C PRO A 372 -2.22 2.82 -25.99
N GLU A 373 -2.94 3.01 -27.10
CA GLU A 373 -4.36 2.65 -27.18
C GLU A 373 -4.59 1.12 -27.22
N ASP A 374 -3.68 0.38 -27.85
CA ASP A 374 -3.77 -1.07 -28.09
C ASP A 374 -2.95 -1.90 -27.08
N LYS A 375 -2.10 -1.26 -26.27
CA LYS A 375 -1.11 -1.91 -25.43
C LYS A 375 -1.00 -1.22 -24.07
N THR A 376 -0.43 -1.93 -23.11
CA THR A 376 -0.09 -1.41 -21.78
C THR A 376 1.42 -1.48 -21.59
N LEU A 377 1.96 -0.48 -20.91
CA LEU A 377 3.37 -0.46 -20.49
C LEU A 377 3.67 -1.44 -19.36
N GLN A 378 2.67 -2.16 -18.83
CA GLN A 378 2.85 -3.20 -17.82
C GLN A 378 3.82 -4.29 -18.25
N LYS A 379 3.80 -4.72 -19.52
CA LYS A 379 4.73 -5.74 -20.04
C LYS A 379 6.17 -5.24 -20.03
N LEU A 380 6.38 -3.98 -20.40
CA LEU A 380 7.70 -3.34 -20.32
C LEU A 380 8.16 -3.25 -18.86
N ALA A 381 7.34 -2.70 -17.97
CA ALA A 381 7.65 -2.57 -16.55
C ALA A 381 7.99 -3.93 -15.92
N ASN A 382 7.22 -4.97 -16.25
CA ASN A 382 7.48 -6.35 -15.81
C ASN A 382 8.82 -6.87 -16.33
N SER A 383 9.09 -6.68 -17.62
CA SER A 383 10.31 -7.17 -18.26
C SER A 383 11.56 -6.50 -17.70
N ILE A 384 11.52 -5.18 -17.45
CA ILE A 384 12.61 -4.46 -16.79
C ILE A 384 12.75 -4.95 -15.35
N PHE A 385 11.67 -5.05 -14.58
CA PHE A 385 11.75 -5.47 -13.17
C PHE A 385 12.32 -6.88 -13.00
N ASN A 386 11.93 -7.82 -13.87
CA ASN A 386 12.45 -9.19 -13.84
C ASN A 386 13.91 -9.31 -14.26
N SER A 387 14.48 -8.33 -14.97
CA SER A 387 15.94 -8.28 -15.18
C SER A 387 16.73 -7.84 -13.94
N LEU A 388 16.09 -7.24 -12.94
CA LEU A 388 16.76 -6.78 -11.71
C LEU A 388 16.98 -7.91 -10.68
N GLY A 389 16.38 -9.08 -10.88
CA GLY A 389 16.48 -10.22 -9.96
C GLY A 389 15.44 -11.31 -10.26
N PRO A 390 15.48 -12.45 -9.55
CA PRO A 390 14.61 -13.60 -9.79
C PRO A 390 13.18 -13.37 -9.27
N TYR A 391 12.51 -12.37 -9.84
CA TYR A 391 11.10 -12.11 -9.64
C TYR A 391 10.32 -12.90 -10.70
N ASN A 392 10.26 -14.22 -10.51
CA ASN A 392 9.51 -15.09 -11.43
C ASN A 392 8.04 -14.64 -11.46
N SER A 393 7.53 -14.40 -12.66
CA SER A 393 6.10 -14.19 -12.87
C SER A 393 5.39 -15.55 -12.73
N GLN A 394 4.67 -15.75 -11.63
CA GLN A 394 3.54 -16.67 -11.60
C GLN A 394 2.26 -15.90 -11.95
#